data_AF-A0A1W0X0S1-F1
#
_entry.id   AF-A0A1W0X0S1-F1
#
_cell.length_a   1.000
_cell.length_b   1.000
_cell.length_c   1.000
_cell.angle_alpha   90.00
_cell.angle_beta   90.00
_cell.angle_gamma   90.00
#
_symmetry.space_group_name_H-M   'P 1'
#
loop_
_entity.id
_entity.type
_entity.pdbx_description
1 polymer ?
#
loop_
_entity_poly.entity_id
_entity_poly.type
_entity_poly.pdbx_seq_one_letter_code
_entity_poly.pdbx_strand_id
1 'polypeptide(L)'
;MSNLGITDPCVDAMNSLGLKLEELQDLEVDAGLGNGGLGRLAACFMDSLATLSIPAIGYGIRYEFGIFNQRVINGEQVEERDDWLEFGDPWEKLRQDKKISVYFNGKTYVDKEGRSHWVDTQVSYFLFE
;
A
#
# COMPACT_ATOMS: atom_id res chain seq x y z
N MET A 1 -0.27 -5.55 -16.99
CA MET A 1 -0.14 -6.10 -18.37
C MET A 1 -0.58 -5.10 -19.44
N SER A 2 -1.84 -4.62 -19.40
CA SER A 2 -2.38 -3.69 -20.41
C SER A 2 -1.50 -2.45 -20.67
N ASN A 3 -1.10 -1.74 -19.61
CA ASN A 3 -0.26 -0.53 -19.73
C ASN A 3 1.12 -0.79 -20.35
N LEU A 4 1.60 -2.03 -20.37
CA LEU A 4 2.84 -2.44 -21.03
C LEU A 4 2.62 -2.96 -22.46
N GLY A 5 1.36 -3.14 -22.89
CA GLY A 5 1.03 -3.69 -24.21
C GLY A 5 1.35 -5.18 -24.39
N ILE A 6 1.43 -5.94 -23.29
CA ILE A 6 1.89 -7.35 -23.29
C ILE A 6 0.82 -8.37 -22.93
N THR A 7 -0.47 -7.99 -23.00
CA THR A 7 -1.56 -8.91 -22.62
C THR A 7 -1.54 -10.20 -23.44
N ASP A 8 -1.52 -10.13 -24.78
CA ASP A 8 -1.57 -11.34 -25.62
C ASP A 8 -0.33 -12.24 -25.43
N PRO A 9 0.92 -11.72 -25.39
CA PRO A 9 2.08 -12.53 -25.05
C PRO A 9 1.97 -13.25 -23.70
N CYS A 10 1.39 -12.60 -22.68
CA CYS A 10 1.18 -13.23 -21.37
C CYS A 10 0.13 -14.35 -21.46
N VAL A 11 -0.96 -14.14 -22.20
CA VAL A 11 -1.99 -15.18 -22.43
C VAL A 11 -1.38 -16.40 -23.13
N ASP A 12 -0.64 -16.19 -24.21
CA ASP A 12 0.03 -17.27 -24.95
C ASP A 12 1.03 -18.03 -24.07
N ALA A 13 1.81 -17.30 -23.27
CA ALA A 13 2.76 -17.89 -22.34
C ALA A 13 2.07 -18.78 -21.30
N MET A 14 0.97 -18.31 -20.68
CA MET A 14 0.24 -19.12 -19.70
C MET A 14 -0.41 -20.36 -20.34
N ASN A 15 -1.00 -20.21 -21.53
CA ASN A 15 -1.59 -21.33 -22.28
C ASN A 15 -0.55 -22.40 -22.61
N SER A 16 0.69 -22.00 -22.96
CA SER A 16 1.78 -22.95 -23.22
C SER A 16 2.16 -23.80 -22.00
N LEU A 17 1.86 -23.31 -20.79
CA LEU A 17 2.05 -24.02 -19.52
C LEU A 17 0.80 -24.80 -19.08
N GLY A 18 -0.27 -24.79 -19.88
CA GLY A 18 -1.55 -25.40 -19.55
C GLY A 18 -2.36 -24.62 -18.49
N LEU A 19 -2.03 -23.34 -18.28
CA LEU A 19 -2.71 -22.46 -17.34
C LEU A 19 -3.59 -21.47 -18.09
N LYS A 20 -4.72 -21.06 -17.49
CA LYS A 20 -5.52 -19.93 -17.98
C LYS A 20 -5.16 -18.68 -17.20
N LEU A 21 -4.90 -17.59 -17.89
CA LEU A 21 -4.50 -16.33 -17.26
C LEU A 21 -5.59 -15.80 -16.32
N GLU A 22 -6.85 -15.93 -16.71
CA GLU A 22 -8.00 -15.47 -15.93
C GLU A 22 -8.11 -16.21 -14.59
N GLU A 23 -7.89 -17.52 -14.60
CA GLU A 23 -7.90 -18.33 -13.37
C GLU A 23 -6.77 -17.92 -12.41
N LEU A 24 -5.64 -17.45 -12.94
CA LEU A 24 -4.53 -16.93 -12.12
C LEU A 24 -4.83 -15.53 -11.56
N GLN A 25 -5.49 -14.67 -12.33
CA GLN A 25 -5.88 -13.33 -11.90
C GLN A 25 -6.87 -13.39 -10.72
N ASP A 26 -7.78 -14.36 -10.72
CA ASP A 26 -8.74 -14.57 -9.62
C ASP A 26 -8.07 -15.03 -8.31
N LEU A 27 -6.80 -15.44 -8.34
CA LEU A 27 -6.02 -15.79 -7.14
C LEU A 27 -5.34 -14.58 -6.49
N GLU A 28 -5.22 -13.46 -7.22
CA GLU A 28 -4.61 -12.25 -6.70
C GLU A 28 -5.51 -11.61 -5.63
N VAL A 29 -4.93 -11.34 -4.46
CA VAL A 29 -5.66 -10.69 -3.37
C VAL A 29 -5.54 -9.18 -3.54
N ASP A 30 -6.65 -8.47 -3.35
CA ASP A 30 -6.67 -7.01 -3.36
C ASP A 30 -5.78 -6.46 -2.23
N ALA A 31 -4.97 -5.44 -2.55
CA ALA A 31 -4.16 -4.78 -1.55
C ALA A 31 -5.03 -4.00 -0.54
N GLY A 32 -4.94 -4.35 0.74
CA GLY A 32 -5.65 -3.73 1.87
C GLY A 32 -5.19 -2.31 2.21
N LEU A 33 -5.02 -1.42 1.21
CA LEU A 33 -4.44 -0.08 1.37
C LEU A 33 -5.48 1.05 1.32
N GLY A 34 -6.77 0.71 1.25
CA GLY A 34 -7.86 1.67 1.21
C GLY A 34 -9.20 1.05 1.60
N ASN A 35 -10.22 1.89 1.72
CA ASN A 35 -11.58 1.44 2.09
C ASN A 35 -12.66 1.99 1.15
N GLY A 36 -12.57 3.27 0.79
CA GLY A 36 -13.62 3.94 0.03
C GLY A 36 -13.09 4.82 -1.10
N GLY A 37 -13.95 5.72 -1.55
CA GLY A 37 -13.68 6.59 -2.71
C GLY A 37 -12.43 7.45 -2.59
N LEU A 38 -12.00 7.83 -1.39
CA LEU A 38 -10.78 8.60 -1.20
C LEU A 38 -9.52 7.84 -1.63
N GLY A 39 -9.39 6.58 -1.20
CA GLY A 39 -8.27 5.71 -1.58
C GLY A 39 -8.31 5.39 -3.07
N ARG A 40 -9.51 5.10 -3.61
CA ARG A 40 -9.66 4.83 -5.05
C ARG A 40 -9.36 6.05 -5.91
N LEU A 41 -9.73 7.25 -5.47
CA LEU A 41 -9.40 8.50 -6.16
C LEU A 41 -7.87 8.70 -6.22
N ALA A 42 -7.17 8.46 -5.12
CA ALA A 42 -5.71 8.52 -5.09
C ALA A 42 -5.08 7.50 -6.07
N ALA A 43 -5.58 6.27 -6.11
CA ALA A 43 -5.12 5.25 -7.06
C ALA A 43 -5.36 5.66 -8.52
N CYS A 44 -6.54 6.20 -8.84
CA CYS A 44 -6.85 6.71 -10.18
C CYS A 44 -5.95 7.90 -10.57
N PHE A 45 -5.60 8.77 -9.62
CA PHE A 45 -4.62 9.83 -9.85
C PHE A 45 -3.25 9.26 -10.17
N MET A 46 -2.77 8.23 -9.47
CA MET A 46 -1.48 7.61 -9.77
C MET A 46 -1.42 7.04 -11.19
N ASP A 47 -2.48 6.36 -11.65
CA ASP A 47 -2.57 5.86 -13.03
C ASP A 47 -2.59 7.00 -14.07
N SER A 48 -3.35 8.08 -13.80
CA SER A 48 -3.42 9.25 -14.67
C SER A 48 -2.10 10.01 -14.73
N LEU A 49 -1.42 10.19 -13.60
CA LEU A 49 -0.13 10.87 -13.50
C LEU A 49 0.94 10.09 -14.27
N ALA A 50 0.96 8.76 -14.15
CA ALA A 50 1.85 7.91 -14.92
C ALA A 50 1.56 7.99 -16.43
N THR A 51 0.29 7.88 -16.83
CA THR A 51 -0.14 7.96 -18.24
C THR A 51 0.22 9.29 -18.89
N LEU A 52 0.07 10.40 -18.15
CA LEU A 52 0.38 11.74 -18.63
C LEU A 52 1.86 12.13 -18.47
N SER A 53 2.71 11.21 -17.99
CA SER A 53 4.14 11.47 -17.73
C SER A 53 4.39 12.65 -16.79
N ILE A 54 3.53 12.82 -15.78
CA ILE A 54 3.65 13.89 -14.78
C ILE A 54 4.52 13.39 -13.61
N PRO A 55 5.60 14.09 -13.24
CA PRO A 55 6.47 13.68 -12.16
C PRO A 55 5.80 13.90 -10.80
N ALA A 56 5.24 12.83 -10.25
CA ALA A 56 4.56 12.85 -8.95
C ALA A 56 4.78 11.53 -8.20
N ILE A 57 4.67 11.59 -6.87
CA ILE A 57 4.81 10.44 -5.98
C ILE A 57 3.63 10.46 -5.00
N GLY A 58 2.97 9.31 -4.82
CA GLY A 58 2.01 9.10 -3.75
C GLY A 58 2.72 8.60 -2.49
N TYR A 59 2.35 9.14 -1.33
CA TYR A 59 2.76 8.62 -0.03
C TYR A 59 1.54 8.05 0.69
N GLY A 60 1.72 6.87 1.29
CA GLY A 60 0.70 6.17 2.06
C GLY A 60 1.32 5.41 3.23
N ILE A 61 0.46 4.82 4.06
CA ILE A 61 0.85 3.87 5.11
C ILE A 61 0.53 2.48 4.59
N ARG A 62 1.47 1.55 4.78
CA ARG A 62 1.25 0.14 4.49
C ARG A 62 0.51 -0.52 5.65
N TYR A 63 -0.78 -0.74 5.47
CA TYR A 63 -1.61 -1.41 6.49
C TYR A 63 -1.45 -2.91 6.39
N GLU A 64 -1.13 -3.55 7.52
CA GLU A 64 -0.95 -5.00 7.55
C GLU A 64 -2.28 -5.75 7.33
N PHE A 65 -3.39 -5.20 7.84
CA PHE A 65 -4.69 -5.87 7.90
C PHE A 65 -5.85 -5.06 7.29
N GLY A 66 -5.53 -4.10 6.43
CA GLY A 66 -6.52 -3.24 5.79
C GLY A 66 -7.54 -2.64 6.75
N ILE A 67 -8.83 -2.67 6.36
CA ILE A 67 -9.94 -2.29 7.24
C ILE A 67 -10.55 -3.52 7.93
N PHE A 68 -11.08 -4.45 7.15
CA PHE A 68 -11.55 -5.78 7.55
C PHE A 68 -12.00 -6.57 6.29
N ASN A 69 -11.95 -7.90 6.37
CA ASN A 69 -12.63 -8.78 5.43
C ASN A 69 -14.09 -8.98 5.90
N GLN A 70 -15.06 -8.60 5.07
CA GLN A 70 -16.47 -8.66 5.42
C GLN A 70 -17.06 -10.04 5.12
N ARG A 71 -17.65 -10.68 6.14
CA ARG A 71 -18.49 -11.87 5.97
C ARG A 71 -19.90 -11.60 6.44
N VAL A 72 -20.86 -12.28 5.81
CA VAL A 72 -22.26 -12.25 6.25
C VAL A 72 -22.62 -13.62 6.83
N ILE A 73 -22.87 -13.67 8.14
CA ILE A 73 -23.23 -14.90 8.85
C ILE A 73 -24.59 -14.67 9.50
N ASN A 74 -25.56 -15.54 9.19
CA ASN A 74 -26.95 -15.44 9.68
C ASN A 74 -27.62 -14.08 9.43
N GLY A 75 -27.26 -13.41 8.33
CA GLY A 75 -27.80 -12.09 7.96
C GLY A 75 -27.13 -10.89 8.63
N GLU A 76 -26.08 -11.12 9.43
CA GLU A 76 -25.32 -10.08 10.12
C GLU A 76 -23.90 -9.97 9.57
N GLN A 77 -23.33 -8.77 9.64
CA GLN A 77 -21.92 -8.53 9.30
C GLN A 77 -21.01 -9.11 10.40
N VAL A 78 -19.98 -9.82 9.96
CA VAL A 78 -18.85 -10.26 10.77
C VAL A 78 -17.58 -9.72 10.12
N GLU A 79 -16.74 -9.10 10.94
CA GLU A 79 -15.47 -8.47 10.53
C GLU A 79 -14.33 -9.43 10.85
N GLU A 80 -13.58 -9.83 9.83
CA GLU A 80 -12.38 -10.63 9.98
C GLU A 80 -11.15 -9.82 9.57
N ARG A 81 -9.98 -10.30 10.00
CA ARG A 81 -8.69 -9.71 9.62
C ARG A 81 -8.47 -9.91 8.11
N ASP A 82 -8.01 -8.87 7.42
CA ASP A 82 -7.63 -8.96 6.01
C ASP A 82 -6.17 -9.44 5.90
N ASP A 83 -5.98 -10.66 5.39
CA ASP A 83 -4.68 -11.34 5.37
C ASP A 83 -3.96 -11.22 4.02
N TRP A 84 -4.17 -10.11 3.29
CA TRP A 84 -3.58 -9.87 1.96
C TRP A 84 -2.05 -9.98 1.88
N LEU A 85 -1.35 -9.86 3.01
CA LEU A 85 0.11 -9.99 3.11
C LEU A 85 0.61 -11.34 3.61
N GLU A 86 -0.27 -12.33 3.81
CA GLU A 86 0.11 -13.65 4.37
C GLU A 86 1.30 -14.28 3.62
N PHE A 87 1.33 -14.15 2.29
CA PHE A 87 2.40 -14.67 1.43
C PHE A 87 3.33 -13.57 0.87
N GLY A 88 3.21 -12.34 1.37
CA GLY A 88 3.91 -11.16 0.87
C GLY A 88 3.25 -10.53 -0.38
N ASP A 89 3.67 -9.31 -0.71
CA ASP A 89 3.21 -8.59 -1.90
C ASP A 89 4.27 -8.67 -3.01
N PRO A 90 4.00 -9.31 -4.16
CA PRO A 90 4.95 -9.37 -5.28
C PRO A 90 5.18 -8.01 -5.96
N TRP A 91 4.34 -7.00 -5.68
CA TRP A 91 4.40 -5.68 -6.33
C TRP A 91 5.25 -4.65 -5.56
N GLU A 92 5.54 -4.89 -4.28
CA GLU A 92 6.31 -3.96 -3.45
C GLU A 92 7.84 -4.16 -3.56
N LYS A 93 8.63 -3.16 -3.17
CA LYS A 93 10.09 -3.32 -3.12
C LYS A 93 10.74 -2.54 -1.98
N LEU A 94 10.90 -3.19 -0.84
CA LEU A 94 11.57 -2.64 0.36
C LEU A 94 12.86 -1.84 0.05
N ARG A 95 12.96 -0.63 0.60
CA ARG A 95 14.13 0.25 0.55
C ARG A 95 14.72 0.42 1.94
N GLN A 96 15.48 -0.57 2.39
CA GLN A 96 16.12 -0.55 3.73
C GLN A 96 17.10 0.63 3.92
N ASP A 97 17.63 1.16 2.83
CA ASP A 97 18.49 2.35 2.80
C ASP A 97 17.73 3.65 3.10
N LYS A 98 16.40 3.64 2.96
CA LYS A 98 15.52 4.78 3.21
C LYS A 98 14.77 4.57 4.52
N LYS A 99 15.30 5.16 5.58
CA LYS A 99 14.75 5.12 6.92
C LYS A 99 14.67 6.54 7.49
N ILE A 100 13.52 6.92 8.02
CA ILE A 100 13.33 8.20 8.70
C ILE A 100 12.91 7.98 10.15
N SER A 101 13.34 8.88 11.03
CA SER A 101 12.90 8.93 12.42
C SER A 101 11.64 9.79 12.52
N VAL A 102 10.61 9.24 13.13
CA VAL A 102 9.39 9.96 13.51
C VAL A 102 9.32 9.97 15.02
N TYR A 103 9.15 11.16 15.57
CA TYR A 103 9.12 11.40 17.00
C TYR A 103 7.66 11.47 17.48
N PHE A 104 7.40 10.95 18.68
CA PHE A 104 6.10 10.98 19.34
C PHE A 104 6.25 11.47 20.78
N ASN A 105 5.16 11.98 21.35
CA ASN A 105 5.08 12.48 22.73
C ASN A 105 6.06 13.64 23.00
N GLY A 106 6.62 13.73 24.21
CA GLY A 106 7.56 14.78 24.59
C GLY A 106 6.92 16.14 24.87
N LYS A 107 7.73 17.19 24.85
CA LYS A 107 7.31 18.57 25.14
C LYS A 107 8.19 19.60 24.44
N THR A 108 7.68 20.82 24.32
CA THR A 108 8.45 21.97 23.83
C THR A 108 9.26 22.59 24.96
N TYR A 109 10.56 22.79 24.73
CA TYR A 109 11.46 23.55 25.59
C TYR A 109 11.95 24.79 24.84
N VAL A 110 11.87 25.96 25.45
CA VAL A 110 12.43 27.20 24.88
C VAL A 110 13.77 27.46 25.54
N ASP A 111 14.83 27.55 24.73
CA ASP A 111 16.17 27.81 25.22
C ASP A 111 16.37 29.29 25.60
N LYS A 112 17.54 29.62 26.14
CA LYS A 112 17.90 30.99 26.57
C LYS A 112 17.96 31.99 25.41
N GLU A 113 18.07 31.50 24.17
CA GLU A 113 18.11 32.30 22.94
C GLU A 113 16.69 32.45 22.34
N GLY A 114 15.67 31.90 23.00
CA GLY A 114 14.28 31.97 22.56
C GLY A 114 13.90 30.93 21.50
N ARG A 115 14.75 29.94 21.22
CA ARG A 115 14.45 28.88 20.23
C ARG A 115 13.66 27.75 20.85
N SER A 116 12.64 27.28 20.14
CA SER A 116 11.84 26.13 20.53
C SER A 116 12.48 24.82 20.10
N HIS A 117 12.61 23.89 21.04
CA HIS A 117 13.13 22.54 20.84
C HIS A 117 12.07 21.53 21.25
N TRP A 118 11.93 20.44 20.49
CA TRP A 118 11.09 19.31 20.88
C TRP A 118 11.97 18.28 21.59
N VAL A 119 11.70 18.06 22.88
CA VAL A 119 12.53 17.23 23.76
C VAL A 119 11.69 16.16 24.47
N ASP A 120 12.36 15.19 25.09
CA ASP A 120 11.75 14.06 25.81
C ASP A 120 10.82 13.18 24.94
N THR A 121 11.15 13.07 23.65
CA THR A 121 10.37 12.33 22.65
C THR A 121 10.70 10.85 22.62
N GLN A 122 9.71 10.03 22.25
CA GLN A 122 9.92 8.65 21.84
C GLN A 122 10.18 8.61 20.32
N VAL A 123 11.13 7.77 19.89
CA VAL A 123 11.48 7.62 18.47
C VAL A 123 10.92 6.32 17.92
N SER A 124 10.19 6.43 16.83
CA SER A 124 9.86 5.31 15.93
C SER A 124 10.57 5.51 14.60
N TYR A 125 10.83 4.43 13.89
CA TYR A 125 11.45 4.49 12.58
C TYR A 125 10.52 3.99 11.49
N PHE A 126 10.40 4.76 10.43
CA PHE A 126 9.57 4.44 9.27
C PHE A 126 10.50 4.07 8.12
N LEU A 127 10.26 2.89 7.56
CA LEU A 127 10.97 2.38 6.38
C LEU A 127 10.14 2.71 5.15
N PHE A 128 10.82 2.99 4.04
CA PHE A 128 10.15 3.13 2.75
C PHE A 128 10.19 1.80 2.00
N GLU A 129 9.17 1.60 1.18
CA GLU A 129 9.02 0.52 0.21
C GLU A 129 8.89 1.08 -1.20
#